data_AF-A0A846D2I5-F1
#
_entry.id   AF-A0A846D2I5-F1
#
_cell.length_a   1.000
_cell.length_b   1.000
_cell.length_c   1.000
_cell.angle_alpha   90.00
_cell.angle_beta   90.00
_cell.angle_gamma   90.00
#
_symmetry.space_group_name_H-M   'P 1'
#
loop_
_entity.id
_entity.type
_entity.pdbx_description
1 polymer ?
#
loop_
_entity_poly.entity_id
_entity_poly.type
_entity_poly.pdbx_seq_one_letter_code
_entity_poly.pdbx_strand_id
1 'polypeptide(L)'
;MVLDLPRFYKACNPSKPLSMGDVNDRKYYIDFSPVRGNKIIESLKRTITLISPDEPTCQLFTGHIGCGKSTELLRLKAELEQQKFHVVYFESSQDLDMADVDLSDILLSIAGQVSESLEKIKINIKPGYFVNLFTEITDFLRTPIELGAEAELSVGIGKITAKTKESPKLRRRLREYLEPRTSGILDSINEELLKPATTTLKKKGKAGLVVIVDNLDRVDIRPLPSGRTQPEYLFIDRGEQLRRLNCHIVYTIPLALTFSNECETLKNRLGGGLTPK
;
A
#
# COMPACT_ATOMS: atom_id res chain seq x y z
N MET A 1 18.06 -40.77 -6.50
CA MET A 1 17.70 -39.51 -5.80
C MET A 1 16.20 -39.57 -5.54
N VAL A 2 15.76 -39.65 -4.29
CA VAL A 2 14.32 -39.72 -3.98
C VAL A 2 13.72 -38.33 -4.22
N LEU A 3 12.69 -38.25 -5.04
CA LEU A 3 12.01 -36.99 -5.36
C LEU A 3 11.23 -36.52 -4.13
N ASP A 4 11.59 -35.35 -3.60
CA ASP A 4 10.84 -34.71 -2.51
C ASP A 4 9.59 -34.01 -3.08
N LEU A 5 8.52 -34.78 -3.24
CA LEU A 5 7.23 -34.31 -3.77
C LEU A 5 6.64 -33.16 -2.94
N PRO A 6 6.58 -33.20 -1.59
CA PRO A 6 6.10 -32.07 -0.80
C PRO A 6 6.85 -30.77 -1.09
N ARG A 7 8.18 -30.82 -1.18
CA ARG A 7 8.99 -29.65 -1.54
C ARG A 7 8.69 -29.16 -2.95
N PHE A 8 8.55 -30.06 -3.91
CA PHE A 8 8.21 -29.71 -5.29
C PHE A 8 6.85 -28.99 -5.38
N TYR A 9 5.79 -29.56 -4.81
CA TYR A 9 4.47 -28.93 -4.78
C TYR A 9 4.48 -27.57 -4.08
N LYS A 10 5.25 -27.44 -2.98
CA LYS A 10 5.39 -26.16 -2.28
C LYS A 10 6.09 -25.11 -3.16
N ALA A 11 7.12 -25.50 -3.91
CA ALA A 11 7.86 -24.60 -4.80
C ALA A 11 7.04 -24.20 -6.06
N CYS A 12 6.15 -25.07 -6.52
CA CYS A 12 5.28 -24.81 -7.68
C CYS A 12 3.89 -24.24 -7.31
N ASN A 13 3.71 -23.75 -6.08
CA ASN A 13 2.42 -23.19 -5.65
C ASN A 13 2.18 -21.81 -6.30
N PRO A 14 1.23 -21.67 -7.23
CA PRO A 14 1.00 -20.42 -7.96
C PRO A 14 0.41 -19.30 -7.08
N SER A 15 -0.09 -19.64 -5.89
CA SER A 15 -0.67 -18.67 -4.95
C SER A 15 0.39 -18.00 -4.06
N LYS A 16 1.66 -18.38 -4.17
CA LYS A 16 2.74 -17.81 -3.34
C LYS A 16 3.77 -17.11 -4.23
N PRO A 17 4.04 -15.81 -4.01
CA PRO A 17 5.13 -15.14 -4.69
C PRO A 17 6.47 -15.63 -4.16
N LEU A 18 7.53 -15.47 -4.98
CA LEU A 18 8.89 -15.75 -4.54
C LEU A 18 9.39 -14.59 -3.69
N SER A 19 9.98 -14.90 -2.54
CA SER A 19 10.64 -13.92 -1.69
C SER A 19 12.13 -13.86 -2.01
N MET A 20 12.58 -12.74 -2.61
CA MET A 20 14.01 -12.54 -2.88
C MET A 20 14.85 -12.36 -1.60
N GLY A 21 14.24 -12.33 -0.42
CA GLY A 21 14.95 -12.46 0.86
C GLY A 21 15.37 -13.90 1.18
N ASP A 22 14.65 -14.91 0.67
CA ASP A 22 14.93 -16.33 0.90
C ASP A 22 15.89 -16.89 -0.16
N VAL A 23 16.99 -17.49 0.29
CA VAL A 23 18.00 -18.11 -0.57
C VAL A 23 17.43 -19.25 -1.41
N ASN A 24 16.39 -19.94 -0.93
CA ASN A 24 15.74 -21.01 -1.69
C ASN A 24 14.87 -20.46 -2.81
N ASP A 25 14.06 -19.44 -2.54
CA ASP A 25 13.19 -18.81 -3.53
C ASP A 25 13.98 -18.14 -4.65
N ARG A 26 15.15 -17.55 -4.33
CA ARG A 26 16.06 -16.99 -5.34
C ARG A 26 16.46 -17.99 -6.43
N LYS A 27 16.54 -19.28 -6.11
CA LYS A 27 16.92 -20.32 -7.09
C LYS A 27 15.81 -20.59 -8.11
N TYR A 28 14.58 -20.24 -7.78
CA TYR A 28 13.42 -20.43 -8.65
C TYR A 28 13.09 -19.17 -9.46
N TYR A 29 13.71 -18.03 -9.16
CA TYR A 29 13.51 -16.81 -9.92
C TYR A 29 14.19 -16.89 -11.30
N ILE A 30 13.43 -16.56 -12.34
CA ILE A 30 13.90 -16.46 -13.72
C ILE A 30 13.61 -15.04 -14.19
N ASP A 31 14.65 -14.33 -14.64
CA ASP A 31 14.52 -12.97 -15.14
C ASP A 31 13.97 -12.98 -16.58
N PHE A 32 12.70 -12.58 -16.72
CA PHE A 32 12.03 -12.46 -18.01
C PHE A 32 12.12 -11.04 -18.62
N SER A 33 12.90 -10.11 -18.03
CA SER A 33 13.06 -8.76 -18.59
C SER A 33 13.54 -8.71 -20.04
N PRO A 34 14.41 -9.61 -20.55
CA PRO A 34 14.83 -9.58 -21.96
C PRO A 34 13.68 -9.80 -22.94
N VAL A 35 12.66 -10.59 -22.56
CA VAL A 35 11.49 -10.90 -23.41
C VAL A 35 10.32 -9.96 -23.18
N ARG A 36 10.19 -9.37 -21.96
CA ARG A 36 9.19 -8.33 -21.67
C ARG A 36 9.52 -7.00 -22.36
N GLY A 37 10.76 -6.79 -22.76
CA GLY A 37 11.23 -5.59 -23.45
C GLY A 37 11.42 -4.37 -22.54
N ASN A 38 11.23 -4.53 -21.22
CA ASN A 38 11.40 -3.47 -20.25
C ASN A 38 11.99 -4.00 -18.93
N LYS A 39 12.72 -3.12 -18.25
CA LYS A 39 13.30 -3.39 -16.93
C LYS A 39 12.56 -2.61 -15.85
N ILE A 40 11.31 -3.00 -15.61
CA ILE A 40 10.37 -2.25 -14.78
C ILE A 40 10.93 -2.02 -13.37
N ILE A 41 11.43 -3.07 -12.72
CA ILE A 41 11.98 -2.98 -11.35
C ILE A 41 13.21 -2.08 -11.30
N GLU A 42 14.13 -2.18 -12.27
CA GLU A 42 15.28 -1.28 -12.34
C GLU A 42 14.83 0.18 -12.53
N SER A 43 13.80 0.42 -13.34
CA SER A 43 13.22 1.75 -13.54
C SER A 43 12.57 2.30 -12.27
N LEU A 44 11.76 1.50 -11.56
CA LEU A 44 11.16 1.89 -10.28
C LEU A 44 12.22 2.22 -9.24
N LYS A 45 13.23 1.36 -9.11
CA LYS A 45 14.37 1.56 -8.22
C LYS A 45 15.14 2.82 -8.56
N ARG A 46 15.48 3.04 -9.84
CA ARG A 46 16.22 4.22 -10.30
C ARG A 46 15.48 5.51 -9.97
N THR A 47 14.16 5.55 -10.16
CA THR A 47 13.35 6.71 -9.79
C THR A 47 13.48 7.03 -8.29
N ILE A 48 13.33 6.03 -7.41
CA ILE A 48 13.40 6.21 -5.96
C ILE A 48 14.81 6.55 -5.47
N THR A 49 15.83 5.87 -6.01
CA THR A 49 17.19 5.91 -5.43
C THR A 49 18.09 6.96 -6.05
N LEU A 50 17.88 7.33 -7.30
CA LEU A 50 18.81 8.18 -8.07
C LEU A 50 18.16 9.47 -8.58
N ILE A 51 16.92 9.41 -9.06
CA ILE A 51 16.26 10.58 -9.66
C ILE A 51 15.66 11.47 -8.57
N SER A 52 14.97 10.88 -7.60
CA SER A 52 14.25 11.61 -6.56
C SER A 52 14.56 11.07 -5.17
N PRO A 53 15.83 10.98 -4.71
CA PRO A 53 16.15 10.39 -3.41
C PRO A 53 15.58 11.14 -2.20
N ASP A 54 15.30 12.44 -2.35
CA ASP A 54 14.82 13.32 -1.29
C ASP A 54 13.40 13.85 -1.52
N GLU A 55 12.78 13.49 -2.64
CA GLU A 55 11.44 13.94 -3.03
C GLU A 55 10.46 12.75 -3.08
N PRO A 56 9.27 12.84 -2.46
CA PRO A 56 8.25 11.81 -2.55
C PRO A 56 7.91 11.46 -4.01
N THR A 57 7.75 10.16 -4.28
CA THR A 57 7.39 9.67 -5.62
C THR A 57 6.16 8.79 -5.54
N CYS A 58 5.19 8.98 -6.42
CA CYS A 58 4.08 8.04 -6.60
C CYS A 58 4.30 7.27 -7.91
N GLN A 59 4.49 5.95 -7.81
CA GLN A 59 4.71 5.09 -8.97
C GLN A 59 3.59 4.07 -9.09
N LEU A 60 3.16 3.82 -10.33
CA LEU A 60 2.09 2.91 -10.65
C LEU A 60 2.66 1.64 -11.28
N PHE A 61 2.25 0.49 -10.77
CA PHE A 61 2.65 -0.81 -11.26
C PHE A 61 1.42 -1.61 -11.68
N THR A 62 1.45 -2.25 -12.85
CA THR A 62 0.27 -2.94 -13.38
C THR A 62 0.61 -4.23 -14.11
N GLY A 63 -0.43 -5.01 -14.41
CA GLY A 63 -0.32 -6.30 -15.08
C GLY A 63 -1.45 -7.24 -14.67
N HIS A 64 -1.58 -8.37 -15.36
CA HIS A 64 -2.60 -9.37 -15.06
C HIS A 64 -2.46 -9.97 -13.65
N ILE A 65 -3.57 -10.38 -13.05
CA ILE A 65 -3.53 -11.16 -11.81
C ILE A 65 -2.81 -12.49 -12.10
N GLY A 66 -1.87 -12.86 -11.24
CA GLY A 66 -1.07 -14.07 -11.41
C GLY A 66 0.13 -13.98 -12.35
N CYS A 67 0.44 -12.80 -12.94
CA CYS A 67 1.60 -12.66 -13.83
C CYS A 67 2.96 -12.47 -13.11
N GLY A 68 2.99 -12.59 -11.78
CA GLY A 68 4.21 -12.46 -10.98
C GLY A 68 4.51 -11.06 -10.43
N LYS A 69 3.53 -10.13 -10.44
CA LYS A 69 3.67 -8.78 -9.89
C LYS A 69 4.23 -8.75 -8.47
N SER A 70 3.63 -9.51 -7.55
CA SER A 70 4.07 -9.60 -6.16
C SER A 70 5.52 -10.09 -6.04
N THR A 71 5.96 -11.02 -6.89
CA THR A 71 7.37 -11.46 -6.95
C THR A 71 8.30 -10.32 -7.36
N GLU A 72 7.93 -9.54 -8.38
CA GLU A 72 8.71 -8.38 -8.83
C GLU A 72 8.73 -7.24 -7.78
N LEU A 73 7.63 -7.02 -7.05
CA LEU A 73 7.57 -6.07 -5.95
C LEU A 73 8.40 -6.51 -4.73
N LEU A 74 8.41 -7.80 -4.40
CA LEU A 74 9.28 -8.35 -3.37
C LEU A 74 10.76 -8.28 -3.78
N ARG A 75 11.06 -8.42 -5.08
CA ARG A 75 12.39 -8.13 -5.62
C ARG A 75 12.76 -6.66 -5.43
N LEU A 76 11.87 -5.73 -5.80
CA LEU A 76 12.07 -4.29 -5.59
C LEU A 76 12.34 -3.96 -4.12
N LYS A 77 11.53 -4.53 -3.21
CA LYS A 77 11.73 -4.40 -1.76
C LYS A 77 13.14 -4.79 -1.35
N ALA A 78 13.59 -5.99 -1.71
CA ALA A 78 14.92 -6.48 -1.36
C ALA A 78 16.04 -5.58 -1.93
N GLU A 79 15.89 -5.10 -3.16
CA GLU A 79 16.88 -4.19 -3.77
C GLU A 79 16.90 -2.80 -3.09
N LEU A 80 15.76 -2.26 -2.68
CA LEU A 80 15.67 -0.98 -1.97
C LEU A 80 16.19 -1.07 -0.53
N GLU A 81 15.93 -2.18 0.16
CA GLU A 81 16.50 -2.44 1.49
C GLU A 81 18.03 -2.50 1.47
N GLN A 82 18.63 -3.06 0.40
CA GLN A 82 20.09 -3.02 0.18
C GLN A 82 20.61 -1.59 -0.03
N GLN A 83 19.80 -0.71 -0.61
CA GLN A 83 20.09 0.73 -0.74
C GLN A 83 19.77 1.51 0.56
N LYS A 84 19.61 0.82 1.70
CA LYS A 84 19.34 1.38 3.02
C LYS A 84 18.00 2.12 3.13
N PHE A 85 17.03 1.89 2.25
CA PHE A 85 15.66 2.36 2.50
C PHE A 85 15.00 1.51 3.60
N HIS A 86 14.04 2.09 4.32
CA HIS A 86 13.08 1.34 5.10
C HIS A 86 11.86 1.09 4.22
N VAL A 87 11.61 -0.17 3.88
CA VAL A 87 10.55 -0.55 2.93
C VAL A 87 9.42 -1.24 3.67
N VAL A 88 8.24 -0.62 3.62
CA VAL A 88 6.98 -1.16 4.13
C VAL A 88 6.28 -1.81 2.94
N TYR A 89 6.14 -3.14 2.97
CA TYR A 89 5.40 -3.90 1.97
C TYR A 89 4.22 -4.57 2.65
N PHE A 90 3.04 -4.45 2.05
CA PHE A 90 1.86 -5.18 2.49
C PHE A 90 0.93 -5.45 1.30
N GLU A 91 0.09 -6.47 1.47
CA GLU A 91 -0.94 -6.84 0.51
C GLU A 91 -2.27 -6.25 0.96
N SER A 92 -2.82 -5.31 0.18
CA SER A 92 -4.09 -4.65 0.50
C SER A 92 -5.23 -5.63 0.71
N SER A 93 -5.24 -6.77 0.00
CA SER A 93 -6.26 -7.82 0.13
C SER A 93 -6.32 -8.51 1.51
N GLN A 94 -5.31 -8.36 2.36
CA GLN A 94 -5.33 -8.92 3.72
C GLN A 94 -6.11 -8.02 4.69
N ASP A 95 -5.95 -6.71 4.53
CA ASP A 95 -6.44 -5.69 5.46
C ASP A 95 -7.74 -5.04 4.99
N LEU A 96 -7.93 -4.95 3.68
CA LEU A 96 -9.04 -4.24 3.05
C LEU A 96 -10.01 -5.22 2.38
N ASP A 97 -11.29 -4.87 2.40
CA ASP A 97 -12.30 -5.59 1.63
C ASP A 97 -12.33 -5.05 0.19
N MET A 98 -11.73 -5.81 -0.73
CA MET A 98 -11.58 -5.44 -2.14
C MET A 98 -12.92 -5.19 -2.86
N ALA A 99 -14.03 -5.75 -2.36
CA ALA A 99 -15.36 -5.56 -2.95
C ALA A 99 -15.97 -4.19 -2.62
N ASP A 100 -15.51 -3.59 -1.54
CA ASP A 100 -16.07 -2.36 -0.98
C ASP A 100 -14.98 -1.62 -0.19
N VAL A 101 -13.93 -1.19 -0.89
CA VAL A 101 -12.84 -0.34 -0.36
C VAL A 101 -13.03 1.11 -0.82
N ASP A 102 -12.69 2.06 0.06
CA ASP A 102 -12.65 3.51 -0.21
C ASP A 102 -11.27 4.11 0.10
N LEU A 103 -11.06 5.38 -0.28
CA LEU A 103 -9.83 6.13 -0.08
C LEU A 103 -9.41 6.18 1.41
N SER A 104 -10.35 6.44 2.31
CA SER A 104 -10.06 6.49 3.75
C SER A 104 -9.56 5.15 4.29
N ASP A 105 -10.11 4.03 3.82
CA ASP A 105 -9.67 2.69 4.18
C ASP A 105 -8.21 2.46 3.72
N ILE A 106 -7.86 2.85 2.49
CA ILE A 106 -6.50 2.75 1.95
C ILE A 106 -5.52 3.60 2.77
N LEU A 107 -5.88 4.85 3.07
CA LEU A 107 -5.03 5.76 3.85
C LEU A 107 -4.78 5.24 5.27
N LEU A 108 -5.83 4.74 5.93
CA LEU A 108 -5.69 4.12 7.26
C LEU A 108 -4.84 2.86 7.21
N SER A 109 -5.04 1.98 6.22
CA SER A 109 -4.20 0.78 6.06
C SER A 109 -2.73 1.13 5.89
N ILE A 110 -2.40 2.13 5.06
CA ILE A 110 -1.02 2.63 4.91
C ILE A 110 -0.49 3.17 6.24
N ALA A 111 -1.25 4.00 6.95
CA ALA A 111 -0.83 4.56 8.23
C ALA A 111 -0.55 3.46 9.27
N GLY A 112 -1.43 2.47 9.36
CA GLY A 112 -1.27 1.33 10.28
C GLY A 112 -0.05 0.49 9.96
N GLN A 113 0.15 0.13 8.70
CA GLN A 113 1.28 -0.68 8.25
C GLN A 113 2.63 0.04 8.42
N VAL A 114 2.66 1.35 8.16
CA VAL A 114 3.85 2.17 8.40
C VAL A 114 4.16 2.23 9.91
N SER A 115 3.17 2.53 10.74
CA SER A 115 3.36 2.55 12.20
C SER A 115 3.85 1.22 12.76
N GLU A 116 3.21 0.11 12.37
CA GLU A 116 3.62 -1.23 12.82
C GLU A 116 5.07 -1.56 12.40
N SER A 117 5.46 -1.18 11.18
CA SER A 117 6.81 -1.39 10.68
C SER A 117 7.86 -0.55 11.43
N LEU A 118 7.51 0.68 11.83
CA LEU A 118 8.38 1.57 12.59
C LEU A 118 8.53 1.13 14.06
N GLU A 119 7.45 0.67 14.68
CA GLU A 119 7.45 0.11 16.04
C GLU A 119 8.38 -1.09 16.15
N LYS A 120 8.41 -1.97 15.14
CA LYS A 120 9.34 -3.13 15.05
C LYS A 120 10.82 -2.71 15.11
N ILE A 121 11.16 -1.49 14.69
CA ILE A 121 12.52 -0.93 14.77
C ILE A 121 12.67 0.12 15.88
N LYS A 122 11.77 0.09 16.87
CA LYS A 122 11.73 0.97 18.04
C LYS A 122 11.70 2.46 17.65
N ILE A 123 10.86 2.79 16.68
CA ILE A 123 10.50 4.17 16.32
C ILE A 123 9.02 4.31 16.62
N ASN A 124 8.70 4.88 17.78
CA ASN A 124 7.32 5.06 18.20
C ASN A 124 6.91 6.50 17.89
N ILE A 125 5.97 6.65 16.96
CA ILE A 125 5.39 7.93 16.57
C ILE A 125 3.96 7.94 17.08
N LYS A 126 3.61 8.96 17.84
CA LYS A 126 2.27 9.13 18.41
C LYS A 126 1.60 10.33 17.73
N PRO A 127 0.80 10.11 16.69
CA PRO A 127 0.06 11.19 16.06
C PRO A 127 -1.19 11.51 16.89
N GLY A 128 -1.30 12.75 17.36
CA GLY A 128 -2.36 13.22 18.24
C GLY A 128 -3.72 13.27 17.56
N TYR A 129 -3.79 13.59 16.27
CA TYR A 129 -5.05 13.60 15.52
C TYR A 129 -5.73 12.23 15.51
N PHE A 130 -4.96 11.16 15.35
CA PHE A 130 -5.50 9.80 15.31
C PHE A 130 -6.05 9.33 16.67
N VAL A 131 -5.47 9.78 17.78
CA VAL A 131 -6.02 9.50 19.12
C VAL A 131 -7.45 10.06 19.24
N ASN A 132 -7.64 11.31 18.80
CA ASN A 132 -8.96 11.93 18.80
C ASN A 132 -9.91 11.23 17.80
N LEU A 133 -9.44 11.00 16.57
CA LEU A 133 -10.23 10.34 15.53
C LEU A 133 -10.74 8.97 15.99
N PHE A 134 -9.89 8.16 16.63
CA PHE A 134 -10.33 6.83 17.07
C PHE A 134 -11.28 6.88 18.26
N THR A 135 -11.12 7.86 19.16
CA THR A 135 -12.08 8.12 20.24
C THR A 135 -13.44 8.46 19.65
N GLU A 136 -13.48 9.39 18.69
CA GLU A 136 -14.71 9.79 18.00
C GLU A 136 -15.35 8.63 17.22
N ILE A 137 -14.56 7.79 16.54
CA ILE A 137 -15.06 6.60 15.83
C ILE A 137 -15.69 5.61 16.82
N THR A 138 -15.05 5.40 17.97
CA THR A 138 -15.53 4.47 19.01
C THR A 138 -16.88 4.92 19.54
N ASP A 139 -17.00 6.21 19.86
CA ASP A 139 -18.25 6.84 20.32
C ASP A 139 -19.34 6.79 19.24
N PHE A 140 -18.97 7.09 17.99
CA PHE A 140 -19.88 7.12 16.86
C PHE A 140 -20.43 5.73 16.51
N LEU A 141 -19.57 4.71 16.47
CA LEU A 141 -19.98 3.33 16.19
C LEU A 141 -20.71 2.69 17.37
N ARG A 142 -20.66 3.31 18.57
CA ARG A 142 -21.19 2.79 19.83
C ARG A 142 -20.71 1.37 20.12
N THR A 143 -19.48 1.09 19.71
CA THR A 143 -18.82 -0.19 19.93
C THR A 143 -17.81 -0.02 21.05
N PRO A 144 -17.73 -0.92 22.05
CA PRO A 144 -16.65 -0.89 23.02
C PRO A 144 -15.35 -1.30 22.34
N ILE A 145 -14.70 -0.33 21.69
CA ILE A 145 -13.32 -0.46 21.26
C ILE A 145 -12.53 0.12 22.42
N GLU A 146 -11.95 -0.76 23.25
CA GLU A 146 -11.05 -0.32 24.31
C GLU A 146 -9.78 0.22 23.68
N LEU A 147 -9.79 1.49 23.32
CA LEU A 147 -8.62 2.24 22.93
C LEU A 147 -8.15 2.96 24.17
N GLY A 148 -7.07 2.46 24.77
CA GLY A 148 -6.39 3.24 25.78
C GLY A 148 -5.91 4.55 25.15
N ALA A 149 -5.91 5.64 25.92
CA ALA A 149 -5.40 6.94 25.48
C ALA A 149 -3.92 6.90 25.02
N GLU A 150 -3.22 5.79 25.28
CA GLU A 150 -1.84 5.53 24.87
C GLU A 150 -1.71 4.47 23.75
N ALA A 151 -2.81 3.98 23.18
CA ALA A 151 -2.76 2.95 22.15
C ALA A 151 -1.93 3.44 20.95
N GLU A 152 -0.97 2.61 20.53
CA GLU A 152 -0.18 2.84 19.33
C GLU A 152 -1.09 2.94 18.10
N LEU A 153 -0.68 3.74 17.10
CA LEU A 153 -1.47 4.02 15.90
C LEU A 153 -1.84 2.71 15.18
N SER A 154 -0.88 1.79 15.07
CA SER A 154 -1.05 0.45 14.50
C SER A 154 -2.17 -0.34 15.20
N VAL A 155 -2.20 -0.31 16.53
CA VAL A 155 -3.19 -1.00 17.38
C VAL A 155 -4.59 -0.41 17.19
N GLY A 156 -4.70 0.92 17.15
CA GLY A 156 -5.96 1.61 16.91
C GLY A 156 -6.59 1.22 15.58
N ILE A 157 -5.79 1.28 14.51
CA ILE A 157 -6.23 0.92 13.15
C ILE A 157 -6.56 -0.56 13.05
N GLY A 158 -5.74 -1.44 13.64
CA GLY A 158 -5.97 -2.88 13.66
C GLY A 158 -7.30 -3.26 14.33
N LYS A 159 -7.63 -2.62 15.47
CA LYS A 159 -8.90 -2.85 16.19
C LYS A 159 -10.11 -2.40 15.37
N ILE A 160 -10.04 -1.22 14.76
CA ILE A 160 -11.13 -0.71 13.90
C ILE A 160 -11.32 -1.65 12.70
N THR A 161 -10.23 -2.02 12.03
CA THR A 161 -10.24 -2.90 10.85
C THR A 161 -10.83 -4.27 11.19
N ALA A 162 -10.42 -4.88 12.30
CA ALA A 162 -10.99 -6.17 12.74
C ALA A 162 -12.51 -6.07 12.96
N LYS A 163 -12.98 -5.01 13.62
CA LYS A 163 -14.42 -4.83 13.89
C LYS A 163 -15.26 -4.54 12.65
N THR A 164 -14.73 -3.79 11.69
CA THR A 164 -15.46 -3.49 10.44
C THR A 164 -15.36 -4.62 9.42
N LYS A 165 -14.34 -5.49 9.49
CA LYS A 165 -14.25 -6.69 8.66
C LYS A 165 -15.40 -7.66 8.93
N GLU A 166 -15.85 -7.76 10.18
CA GLU A 166 -16.95 -8.64 10.60
C GLU A 166 -18.35 -8.10 10.28
N SER A 167 -18.51 -6.81 9.94
CA SER A 167 -19.82 -6.18 9.78
C SER A 167 -19.88 -5.15 8.64
N PRO A 168 -20.54 -5.49 7.52
CA PRO A 168 -20.76 -4.56 6.41
C PRO A 168 -21.48 -3.26 6.84
N LYS A 169 -22.40 -3.36 7.81
CA LYS A 169 -23.13 -2.20 8.34
C LYS A 169 -22.23 -1.23 9.10
N LEU A 170 -21.34 -1.76 9.95
CA LEU A 170 -20.37 -0.92 10.68
C LEU A 170 -19.37 -0.30 9.72
N ARG A 171 -18.91 -1.05 8.71
CA ARG A 171 -18.02 -0.52 7.68
C ARG A 171 -18.65 0.63 6.91
N ARG A 172 -19.89 0.48 6.45
CA ARG A 172 -20.61 1.56 5.76
C ARG A 172 -20.72 2.82 6.62
N ARG A 173 -21.07 2.67 7.90
CA ARG A 173 -21.12 3.80 8.85
C ARG A 173 -19.76 4.44 9.05
N LEU A 174 -18.71 3.65 9.21
CA LEU A 174 -17.35 4.15 9.33
C LEU A 174 -16.97 4.97 8.08
N ARG A 175 -17.28 4.46 6.88
CA ARG A 175 -17.02 5.20 5.64
C ARG A 175 -17.77 6.52 5.57
N GLU A 176 -19.08 6.51 5.83
CA GLU A 176 -19.90 7.73 5.85
C GLU A 176 -19.35 8.77 6.84
N TYR A 177 -18.73 8.31 7.93
CA TYR A 177 -18.07 9.17 8.91
C TYR A 177 -16.69 9.67 8.44
N LEU A 178 -15.89 8.83 7.79
CA LEU A 178 -14.52 9.17 7.38
C LEU A 178 -14.45 9.96 6.07
N GLU A 179 -15.38 9.76 5.15
CA GLU A 179 -15.38 10.40 3.83
C GLU A 179 -15.19 11.93 3.91
N PRO A 180 -15.99 12.69 4.69
CA PRO A 180 -15.80 14.15 4.78
C PRO A 180 -14.51 14.58 5.48
N ARG A 181 -13.82 13.66 6.17
CA ARG A 181 -12.60 13.90 6.95
C ARG A 181 -11.32 13.53 6.19
N THR A 182 -11.44 13.01 4.96
CA THR A 182 -10.32 12.42 4.22
C THR A 182 -9.12 13.36 4.07
N SER A 183 -9.35 14.67 3.81
CA SER A 183 -8.26 15.65 3.73
C SER A 183 -7.52 15.80 5.06
N GLY A 184 -8.23 15.87 6.18
CA GLY A 184 -7.62 15.96 7.51
C GLY A 184 -6.84 14.69 7.89
N ILE A 185 -7.37 13.51 7.51
CA ILE A 185 -6.66 12.23 7.69
C ILE A 185 -5.36 12.25 6.89
N LEU A 186 -5.41 12.64 5.61
CA LEU A 186 -4.23 12.71 4.74
C LEU A 186 -3.17 13.68 5.27
N ASP A 187 -3.59 14.88 5.68
CA ASP A 187 -2.68 15.89 6.21
C ASP A 187 -2.04 15.43 7.52
N SER A 188 -2.80 14.76 8.40
CA SER A 188 -2.27 14.16 9.62
C SER A 188 -1.27 13.02 9.33
N ILE A 189 -1.56 12.13 8.36
CA ILE A 189 -0.61 11.09 7.95
C ILE A 189 0.70 11.72 7.49
N ASN A 190 0.62 12.79 6.70
CA ASN A 190 1.80 13.48 6.20
C ASN A 190 2.62 14.16 7.30
N GLU A 191 1.98 14.97 8.14
CA GLU A 191 2.67 15.83 9.10
C GLU A 191 3.02 15.11 10.41
N GLU A 192 2.17 14.21 10.89
CA GLU A 192 2.34 13.57 12.19
C GLU A 192 2.95 12.17 12.10
N LEU A 193 2.85 11.48 10.95
CA LEU A 193 3.42 10.14 10.76
C LEU A 193 4.62 10.14 9.80
N LEU A 194 4.41 10.45 8.51
CA LEU A 194 5.41 10.23 7.46
C LEU A 194 6.63 11.15 7.58
N LYS A 195 6.42 12.43 7.90
CA LYS A 195 7.49 13.41 8.06
C LYS A 195 8.39 13.11 9.28
N PRO A 196 7.85 12.86 10.50
CA PRO A 196 8.66 12.41 11.63
C PRO A 196 9.34 11.06 11.39
N ALA A 197 8.65 10.12 10.72
CA ALA A 197 9.22 8.81 10.37
C ALA A 197 10.45 8.97 9.47
N THR A 198 10.31 9.67 8.36
CA THR A 198 11.40 9.88 7.40
C THR A 198 12.58 10.60 8.03
N THR A 199 12.32 11.62 8.85
CA THR A 199 13.36 12.34 9.61
C THR A 199 14.12 11.41 10.55
N THR A 200 13.40 10.58 11.31
CA THR A 200 14.00 9.66 12.29
C THR A 200 14.77 8.53 11.60
N LEU A 201 14.24 8.01 10.50
CA LEU A 201 14.90 7.01 9.65
C LEU A 201 16.22 7.55 9.10
N LYS A 202 16.24 8.78 8.56
CA LYS A 202 17.46 9.45 8.09
C LYS A 202 18.49 9.61 9.22
N LYS A 203 18.08 10.01 10.42
CA LYS A 203 18.95 10.07 11.61
C LYS A 203 19.55 8.71 11.99
N LYS A 204 18.84 7.60 11.73
CA LYS A 204 19.34 6.22 11.92
C LYS A 204 20.12 5.69 10.71
N GLY A 205 20.50 6.53 9.75
CA GLY A 205 21.32 6.16 8.59
C GLY A 205 20.57 5.44 7.47
N LYS A 206 19.23 5.51 7.44
CA LYS A 206 18.41 5.03 6.32
C LYS A 206 18.29 6.12 5.25
N ALA A 207 18.13 5.70 3.99
CA ALA A 207 17.98 6.62 2.87
C ALA A 207 16.60 7.33 2.87
N GLY A 208 15.55 6.62 3.31
CA GLY A 208 14.19 7.15 3.35
C GLY A 208 13.17 6.06 3.65
N LEU A 209 11.89 6.41 3.50
CA LEU A 209 10.74 5.52 3.64
C LEU A 209 10.15 5.21 2.27
N VAL A 210 9.92 3.92 1.98
CA VAL A 210 9.19 3.46 0.79
C VAL A 210 8.01 2.60 1.23
N VAL A 211 6.83 2.85 0.69
CA VAL A 211 5.63 2.06 0.89
C VAL A 211 5.28 1.35 -0.43
N ILE A 212 5.10 0.04 -0.38
CA ILE A 212 4.69 -0.78 -1.52
C ILE A 212 3.34 -1.40 -1.17
N VAL A 213 2.31 -0.99 -1.92
CA VAL A 213 0.92 -1.39 -1.74
C VAL A 213 0.57 -2.38 -2.85
N ASP A 214 0.65 -3.68 -2.53
CA ASP A 214 0.38 -4.77 -3.46
C ASP A 214 -1.09 -5.23 -3.40
N ASN A 215 -1.57 -5.92 -4.43
CA ASN A 215 -2.92 -6.45 -4.59
C ASN A 215 -4.05 -5.41 -4.60
N LEU A 216 -3.75 -4.12 -4.62
CA LEU A 216 -4.76 -3.07 -4.81
C LEU A 216 -5.33 -3.07 -6.24
N ASP A 217 -4.68 -3.76 -7.18
CA ASP A 217 -5.22 -4.05 -8.52
C ASP A 217 -6.38 -5.06 -8.53
N ARG A 218 -6.68 -5.69 -7.39
CA ARG A 218 -7.73 -6.71 -7.23
C ARG A 218 -9.07 -6.15 -6.75
N VAL A 219 -9.22 -4.83 -6.71
CA VAL A 219 -10.51 -4.19 -6.41
C VAL A 219 -11.58 -4.61 -7.41
N ASP A 220 -12.79 -4.86 -6.92
CA ASP A 220 -13.88 -5.32 -7.77
C ASP A 220 -14.28 -4.26 -8.79
N ILE A 221 -14.52 -4.68 -10.04
CA ILE A 221 -14.96 -3.79 -11.13
C ILE A 221 -16.49 -3.60 -11.02
N ARG A 222 -16.94 -3.01 -9.91
CA ARG A 222 -18.35 -2.75 -9.65
C ARG A 222 -18.74 -1.36 -10.13
N PRO A 223 -19.90 -1.20 -10.79
CA PRO A 223 -20.43 0.13 -11.10
C PRO A 223 -20.92 0.83 -9.83
N LEU A 224 -20.64 2.13 -9.75
CA LEU A 224 -21.10 3.02 -8.69
C LEU A 224 -22.30 3.86 -9.19
N PRO A 225 -23.12 4.42 -8.29
CA PRO A 225 -24.24 5.30 -8.66
C PRO A 225 -23.84 6.53 -9.49
N SER A 226 -22.58 6.95 -9.40
CA SER A 226 -22.01 8.04 -10.21
C SER A 226 -21.82 7.67 -11.69
N GLY A 227 -22.02 6.40 -12.08
CA GLY A 227 -21.75 5.88 -13.42
C GLY A 227 -20.29 5.43 -13.61
N ARG A 228 -19.39 5.73 -12.67
CA ARG A 228 -18.00 5.26 -12.63
C ARG A 228 -17.92 3.83 -12.11
N THR A 229 -16.86 3.11 -12.48
CA THR A 229 -16.49 1.87 -11.77
C THR A 229 -15.72 2.21 -10.48
N GLN A 230 -15.70 1.30 -9.52
CA GLN A 230 -14.91 1.46 -8.28
C GLN A 230 -13.41 1.70 -8.54
N PRO A 231 -12.73 0.98 -9.46
CA PRO A 231 -11.38 1.32 -9.87
C PRO A 231 -11.24 2.77 -10.37
N GLU A 232 -12.16 3.24 -11.20
CA GLU A 232 -12.08 4.61 -11.71
C GLU A 232 -12.25 5.63 -10.59
N TYR A 233 -13.22 5.42 -9.72
CA TYR A 233 -13.41 6.29 -8.57
C TYR A 233 -12.14 6.37 -7.69
N LEU A 234 -11.52 5.24 -7.35
CA LEU A 234 -10.34 5.22 -6.49
C LEU A 234 -9.09 5.82 -7.15
N PHE A 235 -8.79 5.41 -8.38
CA PHE A 235 -7.51 5.74 -8.99
C PHE A 235 -7.55 7.00 -9.85
N ILE A 236 -8.73 7.46 -10.28
CA ILE A 236 -8.90 8.62 -11.16
C ILE A 236 -9.55 9.78 -10.41
N ASP A 237 -10.70 9.57 -9.78
CA ASP A 237 -11.39 10.64 -9.05
C ASP A 237 -10.69 10.95 -7.72
N ARG A 238 -10.21 9.92 -7.02
CA ARG A 238 -9.45 10.02 -5.76
C ARG A 238 -7.93 9.91 -5.94
N GLY A 239 -7.45 9.88 -7.18
CA GLY A 239 -6.03 9.68 -7.51
C GLY A 239 -5.11 10.78 -7.00
N GLU A 240 -5.57 12.04 -6.98
CA GLU A 240 -4.78 13.16 -6.47
C GLU A 240 -4.48 13.01 -4.97
N GLN A 241 -5.46 12.55 -4.19
CA GLN A 241 -5.30 12.30 -2.76
C GLN A 241 -4.35 11.12 -2.50
N LEU A 242 -4.46 10.03 -3.28
CA LEU A 242 -3.55 8.88 -3.18
C LEU A 242 -2.10 9.24 -3.50
N ARG A 243 -1.89 10.22 -4.40
CA ARG A 243 -0.56 10.73 -4.77
C ARG A 243 0.06 11.62 -3.70
N ARG A 244 -0.74 12.29 -2.88
CA ARG A 244 -0.32 13.33 -1.92
C ARG A 244 0.37 12.81 -0.65
N LEU A 245 0.66 11.52 -0.55
CA LEU A 245 1.43 10.97 0.58
C LEU A 245 2.91 11.36 0.46
N ASN A 246 3.47 11.95 1.52
CA ASN A 246 4.83 12.48 1.58
C ASN A 246 5.90 11.38 1.80
N CYS A 247 5.87 10.32 0.99
CA CYS A 247 6.87 9.26 0.94
C CYS A 247 7.00 8.67 -0.47
N HIS A 248 8.00 7.82 -0.70
CA HIS A 248 7.99 7.00 -1.91
C HIS A 248 6.88 5.96 -1.79
N ILE A 249 5.99 5.91 -2.76
CA ILE A 249 4.90 4.95 -2.79
C ILE A 249 4.81 4.25 -4.15
N VAL A 250 4.55 2.95 -4.11
CA VAL A 250 4.26 2.13 -5.29
C VAL A 250 2.89 1.49 -5.09
N TYR A 251 1.96 1.78 -6.01
CA TYR A 251 0.63 1.17 -6.03
C TYR A 251 0.52 0.16 -7.16
N THR A 252 -0.01 -1.03 -6.87
CA THR A 252 -0.59 -1.86 -7.92
C THR A 252 -1.93 -1.29 -8.36
N ILE A 253 -2.15 -1.19 -9.67
CA ILE A 253 -3.42 -0.69 -10.23
C ILE A 253 -4.02 -1.68 -11.24
N PRO A 254 -5.37 -1.73 -11.38
CA PRO A 254 -6.02 -2.61 -12.34
C PRO A 254 -5.58 -2.30 -13.77
N LEU A 255 -5.15 -3.34 -14.49
CA LEU A 255 -4.65 -3.23 -15.87
C LEU A 255 -5.67 -2.58 -16.80
N ALA A 256 -6.96 -2.84 -16.58
CA ALA A 256 -8.05 -2.27 -17.38
C ALA A 256 -8.00 -0.73 -17.45
N LEU A 257 -7.53 -0.05 -16.40
CA LEU A 257 -7.45 1.42 -16.39
C LEU A 257 -6.42 1.94 -17.40
N THR A 258 -5.36 1.18 -17.68
CA THR A 258 -4.33 1.58 -18.66
C THR A 258 -4.81 1.49 -20.12
N PHE A 259 -5.86 0.71 -20.36
CA PHE A 259 -6.51 0.58 -21.67
C PHE A 259 -7.85 1.33 -21.74
N SER A 260 -8.21 2.06 -20.68
CA SER A 260 -9.45 2.85 -20.62
C SER A 260 -9.27 4.24 -21.25
N ASN A 261 -10.40 4.89 -21.55
CA ASN A 261 -10.42 6.30 -21.99
C ASN A 261 -9.86 7.26 -20.93
N GLU A 262 -9.71 6.81 -19.68
CA GLU A 262 -9.21 7.59 -18.56
C GLU A 262 -7.70 7.41 -18.32
N CYS A 263 -6.99 6.69 -19.21
CA CYS A 263 -5.56 6.42 -19.04
C CYS A 263 -4.73 7.71 -18.89
N GLU A 264 -5.03 8.75 -19.68
CA GLU A 264 -4.34 10.04 -19.56
C GLU A 264 -4.71 10.77 -18.26
N THR A 265 -5.97 10.70 -17.82
CA THR A 265 -6.40 11.26 -16.54
C THR A 265 -5.67 10.58 -15.37
N LEU A 266 -5.56 9.25 -15.41
CA LEU A 266 -4.84 8.42 -14.44
C LEU A 266 -3.36 8.83 -14.37
N LYS A 267 -2.69 8.96 -15.52
CA LYS A 267 -1.28 9.40 -15.58
C LYS A 267 -1.12 10.76 -14.93
N ASN A 268 -1.98 11.72 -15.25
CA ASN A 268 -1.84 13.09 -14.75
C ASN A 268 -2.17 13.23 -13.26
N ARG A 269 -3.27 12.62 -12.81
CA ARG A 269 -3.75 12.78 -11.42
C ARG A 269 -2.96 11.93 -10.42
N LEU A 270 -2.70 10.67 -10.74
CA LEU A 270 -2.04 9.73 -9.83
C LEU A 270 -0.59 9.46 -10.22
N GLY A 271 -0.32 9.20 -11.50
CA GLY A 271 1.02 8.84 -12.00
C GLY A 271 2.02 9.98 -12.13
N GLY A 272 1.63 11.24 -11.90
CA GLY A 272 2.49 12.40 -12.09
C GLY A 272 2.99 12.63 -13.51
N GLY A 273 2.16 12.30 -14.49
CA GLY A 273 2.48 12.35 -15.92
C GLY A 273 3.26 11.13 -16.40
N LEU A 274 3.61 10.18 -15.52
CA LEU A 274 4.29 8.95 -15.88
C LEU A 274 3.30 7.84 -16.22
N THR A 275 3.65 7.05 -17.22
CA THR A 275 2.87 5.87 -17.60
C THR A 275 3.05 4.77 -16.54
N PRO A 276 1.97 4.06 -16.15
CA PRO A 276 2.08 2.88 -15.30
C PRO A 276 3.07 1.87 -15.88
N LYS A 277 3.92 1.30 -15.01
CA LYS A 277 4.98 0.38 -15.40
C LYS A 277 4.54 -1.08 -15.29
#